data_AF-A0AAJ2YVU5-F1
#
_entry.id   AF-A0AAJ2YVU5-F1
#
_cell.length_a   1.000
_cell.length_b   1.000
_cell.length_c   1.000
_cell.angle_alpha   90.00
_cell.angle_beta   90.00
_cell.angle_gamma   90.00
#
_symmetry.space_group_name_H-M   'P 1'
#
loop_
_entity.id
_entity.type
_entity.pdbx_description
1 polymer ?
#
loop_
_entity_poly.entity_id
_entity_poly.type
_entity_poly.pdbx_seq_one_letter_code
_entity_poly.pdbx_strand_id
1 'polypeptide(L)'
;MNTLKPLATISLMMGIMALTACDRPDKNEADSTTQQANIVEKAEVLPYLNIQEAKAKYALPFCEKKNCIDIAIQTVNTQDHWLNSWIEQQQSNVIQHQIELKQNMSLQQAINAYVKKSDEWQDKYSQNKAYELQISTRIASQRNQYVLLQIGVDSKQEDVSVKDRYYFFVADRKLLKSLTVLDVIQKNQQTAMHNLIQAHYQTWREKQSAEVNKQLPKTLYWGQADWFFDGEGIGIHYRANEISKDAPQLDIYFTTEQTKQMLQPEIYQKMF
;
A
#
# COMPACT_ATOMS: atom_id res chain seq x y z
N MET A 1 50.08 -0.37 -44.87
CA MET A 1 49.37 0.11 -43.68
C MET A 1 49.43 1.62 -43.66
N ASN A 2 48.23 2.17 -43.88
CA ASN A 2 47.68 3.53 -43.84
C ASN A 2 48.53 4.73 -43.39
N THR A 3 48.53 5.70 -44.29
CA THR A 3 49.01 7.08 -44.17
C THR A 3 47.96 8.03 -43.57
N LEU A 4 48.48 9.18 -43.15
CA LEU A 4 47.93 10.26 -42.32
C LEU A 4 46.67 10.99 -42.87
N LYS A 5 45.89 11.57 -41.93
CA LYS A 5 45.06 12.80 -42.06
C LYS A 5 45.82 13.98 -41.40
N PRO A 6 45.34 15.27 -41.38
CA PRO A 6 44.21 15.99 -42.04
C PRO A 6 44.73 17.25 -42.81
N LEU A 7 43.98 18.18 -43.44
CA LEU A 7 43.02 19.18 -42.91
C LEU A 7 42.56 20.16 -44.04
N ALA A 8 41.37 20.78 -43.86
CA ALA A 8 40.85 22.05 -44.45
C ALA A 8 40.42 22.05 -45.96
N THR A 9 39.39 22.75 -46.50
CA THR A 9 38.52 23.86 -46.09
C THR A 9 37.37 24.05 -47.14
N ILE A 10 36.14 24.34 -46.67
CA ILE A 10 35.12 25.35 -47.11
C ILE A 10 34.73 25.60 -48.61
N SER A 11 33.38 25.57 -48.83
CA SER A 11 32.50 26.43 -49.68
C SER A 11 31.93 26.00 -51.06
N LEU A 12 30.58 26.04 -51.08
CA LEU A 12 29.66 26.75 -52.02
C LEU A 12 29.40 26.20 -53.45
N MET A 13 28.16 25.75 -53.74
CA MET A 13 27.15 26.47 -54.58
C MET A 13 25.96 25.59 -54.99
N MET A 14 24.85 26.30 -55.23
CA MET A 14 23.49 25.86 -55.61
C MET A 14 23.40 25.19 -56.98
N GLY A 15 22.35 24.36 -57.13
CA GLY A 15 21.79 23.96 -58.42
C GLY A 15 20.34 23.52 -58.25
N ILE A 16 19.39 24.42 -58.52
CA ILE A 16 17.96 24.11 -58.68
C ILE A 16 17.76 23.68 -60.13
N MET A 17 17.14 22.52 -60.35
CA MET A 17 16.43 22.22 -61.59
C MET A 17 15.07 21.60 -61.26
N ALA A 18 14.03 22.32 -61.65
CA ALA A 18 12.66 21.85 -61.73
C ALA A 18 12.47 20.99 -62.98
N LEU A 19 11.64 19.96 -62.91
CA LEU A 19 10.91 19.44 -64.07
C LEU A 19 9.46 19.12 -63.68
N THR A 20 8.59 19.79 -64.40
CA THR A 20 7.13 19.68 -64.49
C THR A 20 6.72 18.49 -65.34
N ALA A 21 5.58 17.86 -65.02
CA ALA A 21 4.72 17.23 -66.02
C ALA A 21 3.24 17.28 -65.57
N CYS A 22 2.42 17.94 -66.40
CA CYS A 22 0.97 17.78 -66.51
C CYS A 22 0.70 16.41 -67.19
N ASP A 23 -0.45 15.73 -67.16
CA ASP A 23 -1.81 16.20 -67.44
C ASP A 23 -2.87 15.10 -67.12
N ARG A 24 -4.14 15.50 -67.07
CA ARG A 24 -5.42 14.81 -66.71
C ARG A 24 -5.96 13.83 -67.79
N PRO A 25 -7.21 13.24 -67.78
CA PRO A 25 -8.36 13.17 -66.83
C PRO A 25 -8.87 11.71 -66.59
N ASP A 26 -9.84 11.36 -65.72
CA ASP A 26 -11.30 11.36 -65.97
C ASP A 26 -12.10 10.86 -64.73
N LYS A 27 -13.39 11.22 -64.69
CA LYS A 27 -14.38 10.86 -63.66
C LYS A 27 -14.79 9.38 -63.73
N ASN A 28 -14.96 8.70 -62.59
CA ASN A 28 -16.20 8.05 -62.17
C ASN A 28 -16.09 7.35 -60.79
N GLU A 29 -17.16 7.54 -60.02
CA GLU A 29 -17.78 6.65 -59.03
C GLU A 29 -17.04 6.15 -57.78
N ALA A 30 -17.68 6.48 -56.66
CA ALA A 30 -17.72 5.87 -55.34
C ALA A 30 -16.83 4.64 -55.08
N ASP A 31 -15.97 4.77 -54.06
CA ASP A 31 -15.76 3.65 -53.14
C ASP A 31 -15.73 4.15 -51.70
N SER A 32 -16.46 3.42 -50.86
CA SER A 32 -16.65 3.69 -49.44
C SER A 32 -15.64 2.84 -48.71
N THR A 33 -14.70 3.42 -47.96
CA THR A 33 -14.08 2.68 -46.85
C THR A 33 -13.35 3.61 -45.88
N THR A 34 -13.93 3.70 -44.69
CA THR A 34 -13.23 3.61 -43.39
C THR A 34 -11.99 4.49 -43.16
N GLN A 35 -12.19 5.55 -42.38
CA GLN A 35 -11.37 5.73 -41.18
C GLN A 35 -12.30 6.03 -40.01
N GLN A 36 -12.83 4.96 -39.43
CA GLN A 36 -13.30 4.99 -38.05
C GLN A 36 -12.04 5.14 -37.22
N ALA A 37 -11.72 6.39 -36.85
CA ALA A 37 -10.65 6.67 -35.93
C ALA A 37 -10.98 5.91 -34.64
N ASN A 38 -10.28 4.79 -34.41
CA ASN A 38 -10.21 4.17 -33.11
C ASN A 38 -9.63 5.22 -32.18
N ILE A 39 -10.50 5.92 -31.46
CA ILE A 39 -10.13 6.67 -30.27
C ILE A 39 -9.74 5.58 -29.27
N VAL A 40 -8.47 5.21 -29.29
CA VAL A 40 -7.86 4.50 -28.17
C VAL A 40 -7.94 5.49 -27.02
N GLU A 41 -8.93 5.28 -26.16
CA GLU A 41 -9.09 6.00 -24.91
C GLU A 41 -7.78 5.80 -24.13
N LYS A 42 -6.90 6.82 -24.13
CA LYS A 42 -5.66 6.77 -23.37
C LYS A 42 -6.05 6.50 -21.92
N ALA A 43 -5.59 5.39 -21.38
CA ALA A 43 -5.83 5.04 -19.98
C ALA A 43 -5.45 6.26 -19.12
N GLU A 44 -6.43 6.78 -18.38
CA GLU A 44 -6.24 7.92 -17.49
C GLU A 44 -5.33 7.47 -16.34
N VAL A 45 -4.07 7.92 -16.36
CA VAL A 45 -3.06 7.63 -15.33
C VAL A 45 -3.05 8.77 -14.33
N LEU A 46 -3.27 8.48 -13.04
CA LEU A 46 -3.18 9.49 -11.98
C LEU A 46 -1.71 9.91 -11.76
N PRO A 47 -1.45 11.19 -11.47
CA PRO A 47 -0.11 11.66 -11.19
C PRO A 47 0.45 11.05 -9.90
N TYR A 48 1.79 10.99 -9.83
CA TYR A 48 2.51 10.63 -8.61
C TYR A 48 2.17 11.58 -7.46
N LEU A 49 2.10 11.03 -6.25
CA LEU A 49 1.88 11.80 -5.03
C LEU A 49 3.12 12.63 -4.70
N ASN A 50 2.91 13.90 -4.35
CA ASN A 50 3.93 14.71 -3.70
C ASN A 50 3.81 14.45 -2.19
N ILE A 51 4.66 13.57 -1.67
CA ILE A 51 4.58 13.08 -0.29
C ILE A 51 5.55 13.88 0.59
N GLN A 52 5.04 14.46 1.66
CA GLN A 52 5.82 15.21 2.64
C GLN A 52 5.64 14.61 4.03
N GLU A 53 6.74 14.25 4.68
CA GLU A 53 6.69 13.83 6.09
C GLU A 53 6.31 15.00 6.99
N ALA A 54 5.50 14.71 8.00
CA ALA A 54 5.05 15.68 8.98
C ALA A 54 4.81 14.99 10.34
N LYS A 55 4.70 15.79 11.40
CA LYS A 55 4.13 15.32 12.66
C LYS A 55 2.61 15.31 12.55
N ALA A 56 1.96 14.25 13.04
CA ALA A 56 0.51 14.22 13.11
C ALA A 56 0.00 15.32 14.06
N LYS A 57 -1.19 15.85 13.78
CA LYS A 57 -1.81 16.91 14.58
C LYS A 57 -2.65 16.28 15.69
N TYR A 58 -2.18 16.37 16.92
CA TYR A 58 -2.90 15.94 18.11
C TYR A 58 -2.41 16.71 19.32
N ALA A 59 -3.20 16.69 20.38
CA ALA A 59 -2.84 17.19 21.70
C ALA A 59 -2.67 16.02 22.67
N LEU A 60 -1.72 16.14 23.58
CA LEU A 60 -1.64 15.30 24.76
C LEU A 60 -2.18 16.08 25.96
N PRO A 61 -2.86 15.42 26.92
CA PRO A 61 -3.23 16.08 28.15
C PRO A 61 -1.97 16.50 28.92
N PHE A 62 -2.13 17.53 29.75
CA PHE A 62 -1.04 17.97 30.63
C PHE A 62 -0.65 16.84 31.59
N CYS A 63 0.64 16.61 31.76
CA CYS A 63 1.15 15.58 32.63
C CYS A 63 1.63 16.17 33.96
N GLU A 64 0.91 15.84 35.04
CA GLU A 64 1.26 16.28 36.40
C GLU A 64 2.10 15.25 37.17
N LYS A 65 2.17 14.00 36.68
CA LYS A 65 2.91 12.89 37.29
C LYS A 65 4.36 12.84 36.78
N LYS A 66 5.26 12.20 37.55
CA LYS A 66 6.68 12.04 37.17
C LYS A 66 6.89 11.11 35.95
N ASN A 67 5.93 10.21 35.68
CA ASN A 67 5.96 9.25 34.58
C ASN A 67 4.90 9.65 33.54
N CYS A 68 5.30 10.48 32.58
CA CYS A 68 4.40 10.93 31.51
C CYS A 68 4.37 9.93 30.36
N ILE A 69 3.21 9.80 29.72
CA ILE A 69 3.09 9.05 28.49
C ILE A 69 3.96 9.66 27.39
N ASP A 70 4.63 8.82 26.62
CA ASP A 70 5.40 9.24 25.46
C ASP A 70 4.70 8.77 24.19
N ILE A 71 4.22 9.72 23.39
CA ILE A 71 3.58 9.44 22.10
C ILE A 71 4.27 10.29 21.04
N ALA A 72 4.76 9.64 20.00
CA ALA A 72 5.30 10.27 18.82
C ALA A 72 4.65 9.67 17.56
N ILE A 73 3.95 10.50 16.79
CA ILE A 73 3.26 10.05 15.57
C ILE A 73 3.79 10.88 14.41
N GLN A 74 4.57 10.23 13.55
CA GLN A 74 4.93 10.74 12.23
C GLN A 74 3.89 10.31 11.21
N THR A 75 3.49 11.23 10.34
CA THR A 75 2.54 11.02 9.25
C THR A 75 3.09 11.57 7.95
N VAL A 76 2.37 11.35 6.85
CA VAL A 76 2.66 11.98 5.56
C VAL A 76 1.47 12.78 5.09
N ASN A 77 1.75 13.92 4.47
CA ASN A 77 0.78 14.74 3.77
C ASN A 77 1.02 14.66 2.28
N THR A 78 -0.07 14.73 1.53
CA THR A 78 -0.08 14.80 0.08
C THR A 78 -0.98 15.93 -0.41
N GLN A 79 -0.97 16.18 -1.71
CA GLN A 79 -1.93 17.07 -2.35
C GLN A 79 -3.37 16.52 -2.36
N ASP A 80 -3.57 15.25 -2.00
CA ASP A 80 -4.86 14.57 -2.02
C ASP A 80 -5.51 14.60 -0.62
N HIS A 81 -6.52 15.46 -0.46
CA HIS A 81 -7.18 15.67 0.83
C HIS A 81 -7.88 14.42 1.36
N TRP A 82 -8.53 13.65 0.49
CA TRP A 82 -9.18 12.42 0.90
C TRP A 82 -8.15 11.40 1.40
N LEU A 83 -7.04 11.26 0.68
CA LEU A 83 -5.97 10.35 1.08
C LEU A 83 -5.40 10.75 2.45
N ASN A 84 -5.18 12.04 2.69
CA ASN A 84 -4.68 12.52 4.00
C ASN A 84 -5.67 12.18 5.13
N SER A 85 -6.98 12.35 4.92
CA SER A 85 -8.00 11.95 5.90
C SER A 85 -8.07 10.44 6.09
N TRP A 86 -7.91 9.65 5.02
CA TRP A 86 -7.86 8.20 5.11
C TRP A 86 -6.63 7.70 5.86
N ILE A 87 -5.46 8.33 5.67
CA ILE A 87 -4.22 8.03 6.43
C ILE A 87 -4.44 8.31 7.92
N GLU A 88 -5.00 9.47 8.28
CA GLU A 88 -5.31 9.81 9.68
C GLU A 88 -6.25 8.76 10.31
N GLN A 89 -7.26 8.30 9.56
CA GLN A 89 -8.15 7.24 10.00
C GLN A 89 -7.42 5.91 10.22
N GLN A 90 -6.48 5.53 9.34
CA GLN A 90 -5.70 4.30 9.55
C GLN A 90 -4.75 4.42 10.74
N GLN A 91 -4.14 5.58 10.98
CA GLN A 91 -3.36 5.83 12.20
C GLN A 91 -4.23 5.67 13.45
N SER A 92 -5.45 6.21 13.45
CA SER A 92 -6.43 6.00 14.53
C SER A 92 -6.72 4.51 14.75
N ASN A 93 -6.99 3.75 13.68
CA ASN A 93 -7.25 2.31 13.77
C ASN A 93 -6.06 1.53 14.36
N VAL A 94 -4.83 1.87 13.95
CA VAL A 94 -3.61 1.23 14.44
C VAL A 94 -3.39 1.51 15.94
N ILE A 95 -3.63 2.74 16.40
CA ILE A 95 -3.54 3.09 17.82
C ILE A 95 -4.59 2.32 18.63
N GLN A 96 -5.82 2.24 18.14
CA GLN A 96 -6.89 1.48 18.78
C GLN A 96 -6.55 -0.01 18.88
N HIS A 97 -5.91 -0.60 17.86
CA HIS A 97 -5.47 -1.99 17.91
C HIS A 97 -4.47 -2.27 19.04
N GLN A 98 -3.66 -1.29 19.44
CA GLN A 98 -2.71 -1.48 20.56
C GLN A 98 -3.41 -1.65 21.91
N ILE A 99 -4.67 -1.22 22.00
CA ILE A 99 -5.48 -1.27 23.23
C ILE A 99 -6.78 -2.06 23.03
N GLU A 100 -6.81 -2.92 22.01
CA GLU A 100 -7.92 -3.85 21.71
C GLU A 100 -9.27 -3.15 21.48
N LEU A 101 -9.25 -1.93 20.95
CA LEU A 101 -10.44 -1.19 20.55
C LEU A 101 -10.70 -1.33 19.05
N LYS A 102 -11.98 -1.27 18.68
CA LYS A 102 -12.45 -1.27 17.29
C LYS A 102 -13.67 -0.37 17.14
N GLN A 103 -13.45 0.94 17.18
CA GLN A 103 -14.48 1.96 17.10
C GLN A 103 -14.16 2.95 15.98
N ASN A 104 -15.20 3.62 15.47
CA ASN A 104 -14.99 4.74 14.56
C ASN A 104 -14.58 5.98 15.38
N MET A 105 -13.28 6.23 15.44
CA MET A 105 -12.68 7.34 16.21
C MET A 105 -11.81 8.19 15.31
N SER A 106 -11.83 9.51 15.54
CA SER A 106 -10.77 10.41 15.09
C SER A 106 -9.43 10.04 15.73
N LEU A 107 -8.34 10.52 15.13
CA LEU A 107 -7.00 10.32 15.68
C LEU A 107 -6.88 10.81 17.14
N GLN A 108 -7.42 11.99 17.45
CA GLN A 108 -7.40 12.52 18.81
C GLN A 108 -8.15 11.63 19.80
N GLN A 109 -9.31 11.08 19.41
CA GLN A 109 -10.07 10.18 20.27
C GLN A 109 -9.33 8.87 20.54
N ALA A 110 -8.68 8.30 19.54
CA ALA A 110 -7.84 7.11 19.71
C ALA A 110 -6.65 7.38 20.66
N ILE A 111 -6.01 8.54 20.53
CA ILE A 111 -4.94 8.97 21.43
C ILE A 111 -5.46 9.15 22.86
N ASN A 112 -6.61 9.81 23.04
CA ASN A 112 -7.21 9.96 24.36
C ASN A 112 -7.54 8.61 25.01
N ALA A 113 -8.04 7.65 24.23
CA ALA A 113 -8.30 6.29 24.71
C ALA A 113 -7.00 5.56 25.10
N TYR A 114 -5.93 5.73 24.32
CA TYR A 114 -4.60 5.19 24.62
C TYR A 114 -4.01 5.77 25.90
N VAL A 115 -4.10 7.10 26.07
CA VAL A 115 -3.69 7.78 27.31
C VAL A 115 -4.47 7.25 28.51
N LYS A 116 -5.79 7.17 28.39
CA LYS A 116 -6.65 6.64 29.47
C LYS A 116 -6.23 5.23 29.88
N LYS A 117 -5.91 4.35 28.92
CA LYS A 117 -5.45 2.99 29.20
C LYS A 117 -4.12 2.98 29.96
N SER A 118 -3.19 3.86 29.58
CA SER A 118 -1.92 4.06 30.29
C SER A 118 -2.13 4.57 31.72
N ASP A 119 -3.08 5.48 31.94
CA ASP A 119 -3.39 5.98 33.28
C ASP A 119 -4.01 4.89 34.17
N GLU A 120 -4.98 4.14 33.65
CA GLU A 120 -5.56 2.98 34.33
C GLU A 120 -4.50 1.95 34.72
N TRP A 121 -3.49 1.73 33.87
CA TRP A 121 -2.36 0.86 34.18
C TRP A 121 -1.51 1.39 35.32
N GLN A 122 -1.21 2.69 35.33
CA GLN A 122 -0.42 3.33 36.39
C GLN A 122 -1.15 3.36 37.74
N ASP A 123 -2.47 3.50 37.72
CA ASP A 123 -3.27 3.54 38.95
C ASP A 123 -3.38 2.16 39.63
N LYS A 124 -3.16 1.05 38.89
CA LYS A 124 -3.09 -0.30 39.48
C LYS A 124 -1.89 -0.48 40.39
N TYR A 125 -0.76 0.15 40.10
CA TYR A 125 0.46 0.05 40.90
C TYR A 125 1.38 1.24 40.63
N SER A 126 1.79 1.96 41.68
CA SER A 126 2.50 3.23 41.56
C SER A 126 3.88 3.15 40.89
N GLN A 127 4.47 1.97 40.73
CA GLN A 127 5.74 1.77 40.02
C GLN A 127 5.55 1.46 38.53
N ASN A 128 4.31 1.20 38.10
CA ASN A 128 4.01 1.03 36.69
C ASN A 128 4.40 2.29 35.92
N LYS A 129 5.05 2.08 34.77
CA LYS A 129 5.42 3.17 33.88
C LYS A 129 4.26 3.50 32.95
N ALA A 130 4.17 4.76 32.56
CA ALA A 130 3.29 5.17 31.48
C ALA A 130 3.68 4.46 30.17
N TYR A 131 2.72 4.35 29.26
CA TYR A 131 2.95 3.74 27.96
C TYR A 131 3.86 4.61 27.09
N GLU A 132 4.54 3.95 26.15
CA GLU A 132 5.33 4.58 25.10
C GLU A 132 4.78 4.11 23.74
N LEU A 133 4.62 5.02 22.78
CA LEU A 133 4.12 4.72 21.44
C LEU A 133 4.82 5.57 20.39
N GLN A 134 5.46 4.92 19.43
CA GLN A 134 5.98 5.55 18.24
C GLN A 134 5.30 4.97 17.00
N ILE A 135 4.75 5.86 16.18
CA ILE A 135 4.11 5.52 14.91
C ILE A 135 4.89 6.19 13.79
N SER A 136 5.28 5.39 12.79
CA SER A 136 5.80 5.87 11.51
C SER A 136 4.82 5.53 10.39
N THR A 137 4.74 6.37 9.38
CA THR A 137 3.80 6.20 8.26
C THR A 137 4.47 6.56 6.96
N ARG A 138 4.33 5.69 5.96
CA ARG A 138 4.86 5.93 4.60
C ARG A 138 3.92 5.35 3.54
N ILE A 139 3.95 5.93 2.34
CA ILE A 139 3.42 5.27 1.14
C ILE A 139 4.52 4.36 0.61
N ALA A 140 4.38 3.05 0.82
CA ALA A 140 5.38 2.06 0.45
C ALA A 140 5.39 1.78 -1.06
N SER A 141 4.25 1.92 -1.73
CA SER A 141 4.12 1.76 -3.17
C SER A 141 3.00 2.63 -3.73
N GLN A 142 3.19 3.12 -4.95
CA GLN A 142 2.15 3.75 -5.76
C GLN A 142 2.19 3.14 -7.16
N ARG A 143 1.05 2.60 -7.61
CA ARG A 143 0.85 2.05 -8.95
C ARG A 143 -0.43 2.61 -9.54
N ASN A 144 -0.29 3.55 -10.47
CA ASN A 144 -1.39 4.34 -11.02
C ASN A 144 -2.24 4.96 -9.88
N GLN A 145 -3.49 4.50 -9.74
CA GLN A 145 -4.46 4.96 -8.74
C GLN A 145 -4.34 4.26 -7.38
N TYR A 146 -3.59 3.16 -7.29
CA TYR A 146 -3.48 2.38 -6.08
C TYR A 146 -2.29 2.82 -5.25
N VAL A 147 -2.50 2.87 -3.94
CA VAL A 147 -1.44 3.16 -2.96
C VAL A 147 -1.40 2.08 -1.90
N LEU A 148 -0.19 1.71 -1.51
CA LEU A 148 0.10 0.89 -0.35
C LEU A 148 0.59 1.81 0.77
N LEU A 149 -0.21 1.94 1.83
CA LEU A 149 0.17 2.58 3.07
C LEU A 149 0.78 1.54 4.00
N GLN A 150 1.93 1.87 4.58
CA GLN A 150 2.55 1.11 5.65
C GLN A 150 2.62 1.98 6.90
N ILE A 151 2.11 1.46 8.02
CA ILE A 151 2.21 2.09 9.33
C ILE A 151 3.06 1.19 10.23
N GLY A 152 4.19 1.70 10.72
CA GLY A 152 5.06 1.01 11.66
C GLY A 152 4.77 1.42 13.10
N VAL A 153 4.86 0.47 14.02
CA VAL A 153 4.61 0.65 15.46
C VAL A 153 5.78 0.11 16.27
N ASP A 154 6.33 0.99 17.09
CA ASP A 154 7.12 0.63 18.26
C ASP A 154 6.34 1.04 19.50
N SER A 155 6.24 0.16 20.49
CA SER A 155 5.50 0.48 21.71
C SER A 155 6.05 -0.24 22.93
N LYS A 156 5.85 0.38 24.09
CA LYS A 156 6.04 -0.23 25.39
C LYS A 156 4.78 -0.02 26.21
N GLN A 157 4.08 -1.10 26.50
CA GLN A 157 2.78 -1.09 27.17
C GLN A 157 2.79 -2.21 28.19
N GLU A 158 2.41 -1.90 29.43
CA GLU A 158 2.47 -2.86 30.51
C GLU A 158 3.88 -3.50 30.56
N ASP A 159 3.96 -4.84 30.51
CA ASP A 159 5.20 -5.61 30.44
C ASP A 159 5.56 -6.06 29.00
N VAL A 160 4.86 -5.54 27.99
CA VAL A 160 5.01 -5.90 26.57
C VAL A 160 5.77 -4.81 25.82
N SER A 161 6.77 -5.22 25.05
CA SER A 161 7.46 -4.36 24.09
C SER A 161 7.25 -4.88 22.67
N VAL A 162 6.82 -3.99 21.79
CA VAL A 162 6.64 -4.24 20.36
C VAL A 162 7.65 -3.38 19.62
N LYS A 163 8.32 -3.97 18.64
CA LYS A 163 9.25 -3.28 17.76
C LYS A 163 9.01 -3.69 16.32
N ASP A 164 9.07 -2.72 15.41
CA ASP A 164 8.97 -2.91 13.95
C ASP A 164 7.70 -3.68 13.53
N ARG A 165 6.58 -3.48 14.24
CA ARG A 165 5.29 -4.08 13.85
C ARG A 165 4.65 -3.25 12.75
N TYR A 166 4.35 -3.87 11.62
CA TYR A 166 3.76 -3.18 10.49
C TYR A 166 2.28 -3.49 10.30
N TYR A 167 1.57 -2.50 9.76
CA TYR A 167 0.20 -2.58 9.28
C TYR A 167 0.19 -2.13 7.83
N PHE A 168 -0.57 -2.82 6.98
CA PHE A 168 -0.67 -2.54 5.56
C PHE A 168 -2.12 -2.24 5.18
N PHE A 169 -2.30 -1.12 4.50
CA PHE A 169 -3.59 -0.70 3.99
C PHE A 169 -3.45 -0.33 2.52
N VAL A 170 -4.41 -0.77 1.71
CA VAL A 170 -4.45 -0.44 0.28
C VAL A 170 -5.66 0.45 0.01
N ALA A 171 -5.47 1.44 -0.86
CA ALA A 171 -6.56 2.32 -1.30
C ALA A 171 -6.55 2.50 -2.82
N ASP A 172 -7.75 2.66 -3.39
CA ASP A 172 -7.96 3.23 -4.71
C ASP A 172 -8.29 4.71 -4.56
N ARG A 173 -7.38 5.56 -5.02
CA ARG A 173 -7.51 7.02 -4.96
C ARG A 173 -8.54 7.57 -5.94
N LYS A 174 -8.82 6.88 -7.03
CA LYS A 174 -9.85 7.31 -7.98
C LYS A 174 -11.24 7.04 -7.41
N LEU A 175 -11.41 5.93 -6.70
CA LEU A 175 -12.67 5.56 -6.05
C LEU A 175 -12.84 6.12 -4.64
N LEU A 176 -11.79 6.76 -4.08
CA LEU A 176 -11.77 7.26 -2.71
C LEU A 176 -12.18 6.15 -1.72
N LYS A 177 -11.59 4.96 -1.91
CA LYS A 177 -11.99 3.73 -1.19
C LYS A 177 -10.78 2.97 -0.65
N SER A 178 -10.88 2.54 0.61
CA SER A 178 -10.00 1.51 1.18
C SER A 178 -10.35 0.15 0.59
N LEU A 179 -9.35 -0.58 0.11
CA LEU A 179 -9.52 -1.89 -0.52
C LEU A 179 -9.12 -3.01 0.43
N THR A 180 -10.00 -3.99 0.56
CA THR A 180 -9.65 -5.32 1.05
C THR A 180 -9.16 -6.18 -0.11
N VAL A 181 -8.48 -7.29 0.20
CA VAL A 181 -8.06 -8.23 -0.85
C VAL A 181 -9.27 -8.80 -1.62
N LEU A 182 -10.44 -8.94 -0.97
CA LEU A 182 -11.67 -9.41 -1.61
C LEU A 182 -12.23 -8.42 -2.64
N ASP A 183 -11.91 -7.13 -2.51
CA ASP A 183 -12.31 -6.11 -3.49
C ASP A 183 -11.54 -6.25 -4.81
N VAL A 184 -10.35 -6.85 -4.78
CA VAL A 184 -9.43 -6.86 -5.94
C VAL A 184 -9.31 -8.19 -6.67
N ILE A 185 -9.66 -9.30 -6.01
CA ILE A 185 -9.59 -10.64 -6.59
C ILE A 185 -10.84 -10.97 -7.41
N GLN A 186 -10.70 -11.88 -8.36
CA GLN A 186 -11.83 -12.41 -9.11
C GLN A 186 -12.65 -13.34 -8.23
N LYS A 187 -13.99 -13.24 -8.29
CA LYS A 187 -14.90 -14.06 -7.47
C LYS A 187 -14.72 -15.57 -7.70
N ASN A 188 -14.47 -15.99 -8.93
CA ASN A 188 -14.21 -17.39 -9.30
C ASN A 188 -12.81 -17.89 -8.87
N GLN A 189 -11.90 -17.00 -8.45
CA GLN A 189 -10.55 -17.35 -7.99
C GLN A 189 -10.42 -17.39 -6.46
N GLN A 190 -11.47 -17.02 -5.72
CA GLN A 190 -11.43 -17.00 -4.24
C GLN A 190 -11.10 -18.37 -3.65
N THR A 191 -11.65 -19.45 -4.22
CA THR A 191 -11.35 -20.83 -3.77
C THR A 191 -9.90 -21.20 -4.07
N ALA A 192 -9.38 -20.84 -5.25
CA ALA A 192 -7.99 -21.12 -5.61
C ALA A 192 -7.02 -20.37 -4.69
N MET A 193 -7.28 -19.09 -4.44
CA MET A 193 -6.51 -18.27 -3.49
C MET A 193 -6.60 -18.82 -2.07
N HIS A 194 -7.80 -19.20 -1.61
CA HIS A 194 -7.98 -19.80 -0.28
C HIS A 194 -7.12 -21.06 -0.13
N ASN A 195 -7.15 -21.98 -1.11
CA ASN A 195 -6.36 -23.20 -1.06
C ASN A 195 -4.86 -22.91 -1.00
N LEU A 196 -4.39 -21.92 -1.75
CA LEU A 196 -2.99 -21.51 -1.71
C LEU A 196 -2.61 -20.93 -0.35
N ILE A 197 -3.43 -20.02 0.20
CA ILE A 197 -3.22 -19.45 1.53
C ILE A 197 -3.20 -20.56 2.60
N GLN A 198 -4.10 -21.54 2.53
CA GLN A 198 -4.10 -22.67 3.48
C GLN A 198 -2.84 -23.53 3.35
N ALA A 199 -2.32 -23.73 2.13
CA ALA A 199 -1.07 -24.46 1.94
C ALA A 199 0.12 -23.72 2.57
N HIS A 200 0.26 -22.41 2.33
CA HIS A 200 1.28 -21.58 2.97
C HIS A 200 1.14 -21.57 4.49
N TYR A 201 -0.08 -21.43 4.99
CA TYR A 201 -0.38 -21.49 6.41
C TYR A 201 0.05 -22.81 7.00
N GLN A 202 -0.27 -23.94 6.38
CA GLN A 202 0.11 -25.27 6.86
C GLN A 202 1.64 -25.44 6.94
N THR A 203 2.38 -25.01 5.91
CA THR A 203 3.85 -25.01 5.94
C THR A 203 4.39 -24.10 7.05
N TRP A 204 3.74 -22.98 7.32
CA TRP A 204 4.10 -22.12 8.45
C TRP A 204 3.80 -22.78 9.80
N ARG A 205 2.67 -23.49 9.95
CA ARG A 205 2.29 -24.21 11.18
C ARG A 205 3.28 -25.29 11.58
N GLU A 206 3.83 -26.00 10.61
CA GLU A 206 4.83 -27.06 10.81
C GLU A 206 6.13 -26.55 11.46
N LYS A 207 6.38 -25.24 11.38
CA LYS A 207 7.56 -24.59 11.99
C LYS A 207 7.28 -24.05 13.40
N GLN A 208 6.04 -24.13 13.90
CA GLN A 208 5.66 -23.56 15.19
C GLN A 208 5.83 -24.56 16.33
N SER A 209 6.00 -24.03 17.55
CA SER A 209 6.04 -24.85 18.76
C SER A 209 4.71 -25.56 19.01
N ALA A 210 4.72 -26.59 19.87
CA ALA A 210 3.52 -27.30 20.27
C ALA A 210 2.52 -26.38 20.99
N GLU A 211 3.02 -25.41 21.77
CA GLU A 211 2.24 -24.44 22.54
C GLU A 211 1.48 -23.47 21.63
N VAL A 212 2.15 -22.96 20.59
CA VAL A 212 1.50 -22.12 19.57
C VAL A 212 0.50 -22.96 18.78
N ASN A 213 0.91 -24.14 18.30
CA ASN A 213 0.06 -25.01 17.48
C ASN A 213 -1.26 -25.42 18.14
N LYS A 214 -1.31 -25.52 19.48
CA LYS A 214 -2.54 -25.79 20.25
C LYS A 214 -3.59 -24.67 20.14
N GLN A 215 -3.14 -23.43 19.92
CA GLN A 215 -3.99 -22.24 19.89
C GLN A 215 -4.35 -21.82 18.46
N LEU A 216 -3.64 -22.35 17.47
CA LEU A 216 -3.84 -21.99 16.07
C LEU A 216 -5.18 -22.50 15.52
N PRO A 217 -5.92 -21.66 14.78
CA PRO A 217 -7.13 -22.11 14.11
C PRO A 217 -6.81 -23.16 13.05
N LYS A 218 -7.74 -24.08 12.81
CA LYS A 218 -7.60 -25.11 11.76
C LYS A 218 -7.52 -24.49 10.36
N THR A 219 -8.24 -23.40 10.16
CA THR A 219 -8.33 -22.70 8.88
C THR A 219 -8.00 -21.22 9.10
N LEU A 220 -7.11 -20.69 8.29
CA LEU A 220 -6.72 -19.28 8.35
C LEU A 220 -7.77 -18.43 7.63
N TYR A 221 -8.35 -17.46 8.35
CA TYR A 221 -9.27 -16.47 7.78
C TYR A 221 -8.48 -15.29 7.21
N TRP A 222 -8.67 -15.02 5.91
CA TRP A 222 -7.83 -14.08 5.16
C TRP A 222 -8.60 -12.95 4.47
N GLY A 223 -9.93 -13.03 4.40
CA GLY A 223 -10.75 -12.07 3.64
C GLY A 223 -10.70 -10.63 4.17
N GLN A 224 -10.22 -10.42 5.39
CA GLN A 224 -10.02 -9.10 6.01
C GLN A 224 -8.59 -8.93 6.54
N ALA A 225 -7.68 -9.83 6.18
CA ALA A 225 -6.28 -9.68 6.56
C ALA A 225 -5.67 -8.47 5.86
N ASP A 226 -4.65 -7.88 6.48
CA ASP A 226 -3.82 -6.90 5.82
C ASP A 226 -3.22 -7.53 4.56
N TRP A 227 -3.15 -6.73 3.50
CA TRP A 227 -2.58 -7.17 2.24
C TRP A 227 -1.74 -6.05 1.65
N PHE A 228 -0.78 -6.44 0.84
CA PHE A 228 0.17 -5.53 0.22
C PHE A 228 0.41 -5.91 -1.24
N PHE A 229 1.05 -5.01 -1.98
CA PHE A 229 1.49 -5.25 -3.35
C PHE A 229 2.82 -4.55 -3.60
N ASP A 230 3.62 -5.12 -4.49
CA ASP A 230 4.92 -4.58 -4.90
C ASP A 230 5.10 -4.61 -6.43
N GLY A 231 6.30 -4.87 -6.92
CA GLY A 231 6.56 -5.02 -8.36
C GLY A 231 6.31 -6.43 -8.91
N GLU A 232 6.23 -7.43 -8.05
CA GLU A 232 6.12 -8.85 -8.42
C GLU A 232 4.68 -9.34 -8.27
N GLY A 233 4.01 -8.95 -7.19
CA GLY A 233 2.67 -9.44 -6.94
C GLY A 233 1.98 -8.83 -5.74
N ILE A 234 0.94 -9.52 -5.28
CA ILE A 234 0.26 -9.22 -4.03
C ILE A 234 0.75 -10.16 -2.92
N GLY A 235 0.45 -9.81 -1.67
CA GLY A 235 0.67 -10.68 -0.52
C GLY A 235 -0.32 -10.42 0.61
N ILE A 236 -0.43 -11.37 1.54
CA ILE A 236 -1.19 -11.24 2.79
C ILE A 236 -0.21 -11.15 3.96
N HIS A 237 -0.53 -10.29 4.92
CA HIS A 237 0.25 -10.06 6.13
C HIS A 237 -0.58 -10.33 7.38
N TYR A 238 -0.01 -11.09 8.32
CA TYR A 238 -0.50 -11.23 9.68
C TYR A 238 0.62 -10.89 10.65
N ARG A 239 0.36 -9.97 11.57
CA ARG A 239 1.31 -9.56 12.60
C ARG A 239 1.54 -10.67 13.61
N ALA A 240 2.64 -10.58 14.35
CA ALA A 240 2.83 -11.39 15.54
C ALA A 240 1.66 -11.18 16.52
N ASN A 241 1.20 -12.28 17.13
CA ASN A 241 0.04 -12.38 18.02
C ASN A 241 -1.34 -12.15 17.36
N GLU A 242 -1.42 -11.97 16.04
CA GLU A 242 -2.71 -11.73 15.37
C GLU A 242 -3.51 -13.01 15.14
N ILE A 243 -2.86 -14.09 14.70
CA ILE A 243 -3.52 -15.37 14.42
C ILE A 243 -3.89 -16.08 15.73
N SER A 244 -2.96 -16.08 16.69
CA SER A 244 -3.15 -16.54 18.07
C SER A 244 -2.09 -15.91 18.96
N LYS A 245 -2.27 -15.99 20.28
CA LYS A 245 -1.23 -15.58 21.24
C LYS A 245 0.08 -16.33 20.96
N ASP A 246 1.19 -15.60 21.06
CA ASP A 246 2.58 -16.03 20.86
C ASP A 246 2.90 -16.54 19.43
N ALA A 247 1.96 -16.45 18.49
CA ALA A 247 2.22 -16.77 17.09
C ALA A 247 3.14 -15.72 16.47
N PRO A 248 4.20 -16.11 15.74
CA PRO A 248 5.01 -15.17 15.00
C PRO A 248 4.25 -14.56 13.82
N GLN A 249 4.83 -13.54 13.20
CA GLN A 249 4.34 -12.98 11.95
C GLN A 249 4.26 -14.04 10.85
N LEU A 250 3.26 -13.89 9.96
CA LEU A 250 3.10 -14.69 8.75
C LEU A 250 2.88 -13.76 7.56
N ASP A 251 3.81 -13.79 6.62
CA ASP A 251 3.66 -13.17 5.30
C ASP A 251 3.51 -14.26 4.25
N ILE A 252 2.52 -14.09 3.37
CA ILE A 252 2.27 -14.98 2.23
C ILE A 252 2.40 -14.14 0.97
N TYR A 253 3.41 -14.43 0.16
CA TYR A 253 3.66 -13.78 -1.12
C TYR A 253 3.13 -14.64 -2.26
N PHE A 254 2.39 -14.05 -3.19
CA PHE A 254 1.94 -14.71 -4.41
C PHE A 254 2.93 -14.42 -5.53
N THR A 255 3.22 -15.41 -6.37
CA THR A 255 4.06 -15.19 -7.56
C THR A 255 3.37 -14.25 -8.55
N THR A 256 4.13 -13.74 -9.53
CA THR A 256 3.58 -12.94 -10.63
C THR A 256 2.45 -13.67 -11.36
N GLU A 257 2.63 -14.96 -11.64
CA GLU A 257 1.63 -15.79 -12.33
C GLU A 257 0.38 -15.97 -11.47
N GLN A 258 0.55 -16.26 -10.18
CA GLN A 258 -0.56 -16.42 -9.25
C GLN A 258 -1.33 -15.11 -9.10
N THR A 259 -0.62 -14.00 -8.93
CA THR A 259 -1.20 -12.65 -8.84
C THR A 259 -2.02 -12.33 -10.09
N LYS A 260 -1.46 -12.56 -11.28
CA LYS A 260 -2.15 -12.35 -12.56
C LYS A 260 -3.41 -13.21 -12.70
N GLN A 261 -3.35 -14.45 -12.24
CA GLN A 261 -4.51 -15.36 -12.28
C GLN A 261 -5.61 -14.95 -11.30
N MET A 262 -5.23 -14.47 -10.10
CA MET A 262 -6.18 -14.19 -9.01
C MET A 262 -6.84 -12.81 -9.10
N LEU A 263 -6.11 -11.78 -9.53
CA LEU A 263 -6.62 -10.40 -9.58
C LEU A 263 -7.62 -10.19 -10.72
N GLN A 264 -8.57 -9.29 -10.51
CA GLN A 264 -9.43 -8.80 -11.59
C GLN A 264 -8.55 -8.23 -12.73
N PRO A 265 -8.77 -8.59 -14.00
CA PRO A 265 -7.88 -8.22 -15.10
C PRO A 265 -7.59 -6.72 -15.20
N GLU A 266 -8.61 -5.90 -15.00
CA GLU A 266 -8.53 -4.44 -15.02
C GLU A 266 -7.72 -3.87 -13.84
N ILE A 267 -7.73 -4.55 -12.69
CA ILE A 267 -6.93 -4.16 -11.53
C ILE A 267 -5.48 -4.55 -11.77
N TYR A 268 -5.23 -5.77 -12.26
CA TYR A 268 -3.90 -6.23 -12.60
C TYR A 268 -3.21 -5.27 -13.57
N GLN A 269 -3.88 -4.93 -14.68
CA GLN A 269 -3.35 -4.00 -15.71
C GLN A 269 -3.02 -2.60 -15.17
N LYS A 270 -3.71 -2.16 -14.12
CA LYS A 270 -3.51 -0.83 -13.52
C LYS A 270 -2.46 -0.85 -12.40
N MET A 271 -2.21 -2.01 -11.79
CA MET A 271 -1.31 -2.18 -10.66
C MET A 271 0.08 -2.70 -11.07
N PHE A 272 0.17 -3.50 -12.14
CA PHE A 272 1.39 -4.15 -12.64
C PHE A 272 1.54 -3.96 -14.16
#